data_AF-A0A0M9WU38-F1
#
_entry.id   AF-A0A0M9WU38-F1
#
_cell.length_a   1.000
_cell.length_b   1.000
_cell.length_c   1.000
_cell.angle_alpha   90.00
_cell.angle_beta   90.00
_cell.angle_gamma   90.00
#
_symmetry.space_group_name_H-M   'P 1'
#
loop_
_entity.id
_entity.type
_entity.pdbx_description
1 polymer ?
#
loop_
_entity_poly.entity_id
_entity_poly.type
_entity_poly.pdbx_seq_one_letter_code
_entity_poly.pdbx_strand_id
1 'polypeptide(L)'
;MGLPQINIEFIGKAENVIKRSQLGIVALILKDDVQTADTVIYKNIEDVPTDGWSPTNLDYIQLTFKGTPGKVIIERLPSTAADYTDALIRLNNKRFNYLAIPSIGDKETITTASWIKSKRGQKKTVKAVLPNCKADHEGIINFTTGGIRVGEKEYTTAEYTCRIAGILAGLPFTRSSTYYELNEIDAITEIEDPDEAVDNGELILINDSEVIKIGRGVNSLTTLIGVKTEDFKSIRIMEVQDLIKDDIRTTFDKYYVGKLINSYDNQVLFIQSVNVYYAGLGGQEILDPKFDNLAEVNVKKQRAAWEKIGVDTSDWDDQKVKERTFKRNVFLAGKVKIVDAMEDLDLDITI
;
A
#
# COMPACT_ATOMS: atom_id res chain seq x y z
N MET A 1 15.92 2.90 -33.95
CA MET A 1 16.18 1.68 -33.14
C MET A 1 15.46 1.87 -31.83
N GLY A 2 14.43 1.06 -31.56
CA GLY A 2 13.43 1.28 -30.51
C GLY A 2 13.96 1.15 -29.07
N LEU A 3 13.06 1.08 -28.10
CA LEU A 3 13.33 1.06 -26.64
C LEU A 3 13.31 -0.37 -26.04
N PRO A 4 14.03 -1.38 -26.56
CA PRO A 4 13.92 -2.75 -26.06
C PRO A 4 14.26 -2.84 -24.57
N GLN A 5 15.14 -1.98 -24.04
CA GLN A 5 15.47 -1.95 -22.62
C GLN A 5 14.29 -1.60 -21.70
N ILE A 6 13.37 -0.75 -22.15
CA ILE A 6 12.21 -0.33 -21.34
C ILE A 6 11.15 -1.42 -21.34
N ASN A 7 10.90 -2.03 -22.50
CA ASN A 7 10.04 -3.20 -22.59
C ASN A 7 10.60 -4.35 -21.74
N ILE A 8 11.92 -4.61 -21.79
CA ILE A 8 12.56 -5.62 -20.94
C ILE A 8 12.35 -5.32 -19.44
N GLU A 9 12.49 -4.06 -19.01
CA GLU A 9 12.24 -3.68 -17.61
C GLU A 9 10.77 -3.91 -17.21
N PHE A 10 9.81 -3.49 -18.04
CA PHE A 10 8.38 -3.69 -17.74
C PHE A 10 7.95 -5.16 -17.80
N ILE A 11 8.45 -5.93 -18.77
CA ILE A 11 8.22 -7.38 -18.86
C ILE A 11 8.78 -8.05 -17.61
N GLY A 12 10.04 -7.77 -17.24
CA GLY A 12 10.65 -8.33 -16.04
C GLY A 12 9.91 -7.94 -14.75
N LYS A 13 9.37 -6.71 -14.66
CA LYS A 13 8.52 -6.30 -13.54
C LYS A 13 7.21 -7.08 -13.50
N ALA A 14 6.54 -7.29 -14.63
CA ALA A 14 5.31 -8.06 -14.71
C ALA A 14 5.54 -9.54 -14.36
N GLU A 15 6.56 -10.17 -14.94
CA GLU A 15 6.93 -11.57 -14.67
C GLU A 15 7.23 -11.83 -13.19
N ASN A 16 7.87 -10.87 -12.52
CA ASN A 16 8.23 -10.98 -11.11
C ASN A 16 7.19 -10.37 -10.16
N VAL A 17 5.99 -9.99 -10.62
CA VAL A 17 5.02 -9.24 -9.80
C VAL A 17 4.64 -10.00 -8.52
N ILE A 18 4.35 -11.30 -8.60
CA ILE A 18 3.97 -12.13 -7.44
C ILE A 18 5.13 -12.21 -6.44
N LYS A 19 6.34 -12.53 -6.93
CA LYS A 19 7.53 -12.58 -6.07
C LYS A 19 7.83 -11.24 -5.39
N ARG A 20 7.68 -10.13 -6.12
CA ARG A 20 7.90 -8.78 -5.56
C ARG A 20 6.83 -8.37 -4.57
N SER A 21 5.58 -8.84 -4.75
CA SER A 21 4.48 -8.52 -3.84
C SER A 21 4.71 -9.03 -2.41
N GLN A 22 5.37 -10.17 -2.27
CA GLN A 22 5.74 -10.76 -0.97
C GLN A 22 6.93 -10.08 -0.28
N LEU A 23 7.57 -9.10 -0.94
CA LEU A 23 8.77 -8.42 -0.46
C LEU A 23 8.45 -6.99 -0.02
N GLY A 24 7.27 -6.79 0.56
CA GLY A 24 6.88 -5.52 1.17
C GLY A 24 7.82 -5.14 2.31
N ILE A 25 7.92 -3.83 2.54
CA ILE A 25 8.82 -3.25 3.51
C ILE A 25 7.99 -2.65 4.65
N VAL A 26 8.25 -3.07 5.88
CA VAL A 26 7.65 -2.47 7.07
C VAL A 26 8.58 -1.38 7.62
N ALA A 27 8.02 -0.22 7.91
CA ALA A 27 8.65 0.79 8.75
C ALA A 27 8.09 0.67 10.17
N LEU A 28 8.97 0.53 11.16
CA LEU A 28 8.62 0.61 12.58
C LEU A 28 9.21 1.88 13.17
N ILE A 29 8.44 2.55 14.03
CA ILE A 29 8.99 3.60 14.90
C ILE A 29 8.93 3.08 16.32
N LEU A 30 10.09 2.96 16.96
CA LEU A 30 10.24 2.40 18.30
C LEU A 30 10.95 3.40 19.20
N LYS A 31 10.47 3.55 20.43
CA LYS A 31 11.17 4.29 21.48
C LYS A 31 12.03 3.33 22.29
N ASP A 32 13.35 3.51 22.28
CA ASP A 32 14.31 2.58 22.88
C ASP A 32 15.62 3.27 23.28
N ASP A 33 16.17 2.92 24.44
CA ASP A 33 17.47 3.44 24.91
C ASP A 33 18.60 2.37 24.86
N VAL A 34 18.29 1.10 24.61
CA VAL A 34 19.28 0.03 24.42
C VAL A 34 19.90 0.15 23.03
N GLN A 35 19.06 0.26 22.00
CA GLN A 35 19.52 0.55 20.65
C GLN A 35 20.05 1.98 20.59
N THR A 36 21.25 2.14 20.04
CA THR A 36 22.01 3.35 19.69
C THR A 36 21.54 4.19 18.50
N ALA A 37 21.29 3.49 17.41
CA ALA A 37 21.22 4.06 16.08
C ALA A 37 19.82 4.55 15.76
N ASP A 38 19.72 5.76 15.21
CA ASP A 38 18.46 6.37 14.80
C ASP A 38 17.71 5.57 13.72
N THR A 39 18.46 4.84 12.90
CA THR A 39 17.93 3.96 11.86
C THR A 39 18.66 2.63 11.91
N VAL A 40 17.88 1.55 11.97
CA VAL A 40 18.37 0.18 11.81
C VAL A 40 17.55 -0.51 10.74
N ILE A 41 18.17 -1.40 9.96
CA ILE A 41 17.48 -2.16 8.90
C ILE A 41 17.85 -3.62 9.05
N TYR A 42 16.85 -4.47 9.18
CA TYR A 42 17.00 -5.91 9.22
C TYR A 42 16.27 -6.55 8.05
N LYS A 43 16.88 -7.55 7.41
CA LYS A 43 16.22 -8.31 6.32
C LYS A 43 15.61 -9.59 6.84
N ASN A 44 16.21 -10.17 7.87
CA ASN A 44 15.74 -11.39 8.50
C ASN A 44 15.77 -11.23 10.03
N ILE A 45 15.04 -12.09 10.73
CA ILE A 45 15.00 -12.06 12.19
C ILE A 45 16.33 -12.48 12.80
N GLU A 46 17.09 -13.33 12.13
CA GLU A 46 18.42 -13.79 12.55
C GLU A 46 19.46 -12.66 12.55
N ASP A 47 19.20 -11.57 11.81
CA ASP A 47 20.07 -10.38 11.80
C ASP A 47 19.87 -9.50 13.05
N VAL A 48 18.82 -9.74 13.84
CA VAL A 48 18.46 -8.92 15.01
C VAL A 48 19.24 -9.42 16.25
N PRO A 49 20.13 -8.59 16.84
CA PRO A 49 20.85 -8.98 18.05
C PRO A 49 19.88 -9.14 19.21
N THR A 50 20.00 -10.23 19.96
CA THR A 50 19.12 -10.55 21.11
C THR A 50 19.24 -9.55 22.26
N ASP A 51 20.35 -8.81 22.34
CA ASP A 51 20.65 -7.76 23.31
C ASP A 51 20.66 -6.35 22.69
N GLY A 52 20.31 -6.23 21.40
CA GLY A 52 20.38 -4.95 20.66
C GLY A 52 19.18 -4.02 20.86
N TRP A 53 18.15 -4.48 21.58
CA TRP A 53 16.88 -3.79 21.82
C TRP A 53 16.36 -4.12 23.22
N SER A 54 15.51 -3.27 23.80
CA SER A 54 14.76 -3.66 24.99
C SER A 54 13.90 -4.91 24.73
N PRO A 55 13.62 -5.75 25.74
CA PRO A 55 12.83 -6.97 25.56
C PRO A 55 11.48 -6.72 24.87
N THR A 56 10.81 -5.62 25.23
CA THR A 56 9.53 -5.20 24.63
C THR A 56 9.67 -4.88 23.13
N ASN A 57 10.70 -4.14 22.73
CA ASN A 57 10.89 -3.81 21.32
C ASN A 57 11.42 -4.98 20.50
N LEU A 58 12.23 -5.87 21.09
CA LEU A 58 12.64 -7.12 20.45
C LEU A 58 11.42 -7.98 20.11
N ASP A 59 10.45 -8.09 21.02
CA ASP A 59 9.18 -8.77 20.80
C ASP A 59 8.38 -8.16 19.63
N TYR A 60 8.26 -6.83 19.54
CA TYR A 60 7.60 -6.17 18.40
C TYR A 60 8.30 -6.43 17.07
N ILE A 61 9.64 -6.45 17.06
CA ILE A 61 10.42 -6.77 15.87
C ILE A 61 10.16 -8.23 15.45
N GLN A 62 10.13 -9.16 16.41
CA GLN A 62 9.81 -10.58 16.19
C GLN A 62 8.39 -10.76 15.62
N LEU A 63 7.39 -10.11 16.22
CA LEU A 63 6.01 -10.10 15.73
C LEU A 63 5.90 -9.58 14.29
N THR A 64 6.65 -8.53 13.96
CA THR A 64 6.69 -7.99 12.60
C THR A 64 7.26 -9.00 11.62
N PHE A 65 8.39 -9.65 11.96
CA PHE A 65 9.01 -10.66 11.11
C PHE A 65 8.20 -11.94 10.97
N LYS A 66 7.32 -12.26 11.93
CA LYS A 66 6.36 -13.36 11.80
C LYS A 66 5.40 -13.18 10.62
N GLY A 67 5.18 -11.95 10.17
CA GLY A 67 4.44 -11.63 8.94
C GLY A 67 5.24 -11.82 7.65
N THR A 68 6.50 -12.26 7.73
CA THR A 68 7.42 -12.48 6.61
C THR A 68 7.59 -11.29 5.66
N PRO A 69 7.76 -10.04 6.15
CA PRO A 69 8.08 -8.90 5.28
C PRO A 69 9.47 -9.09 4.65
N GLY A 70 9.69 -8.47 3.48
CA GLY A 70 10.99 -8.55 2.80
C GLY A 70 12.13 -7.81 3.52
N LYS A 71 11.80 -6.85 4.39
CA LYS A 71 12.69 -6.24 5.39
C LYS A 71 11.90 -5.33 6.34
N VAL A 72 12.51 -5.03 7.48
CA VAL A 72 12.00 -4.06 8.46
C VAL A 72 12.99 -2.90 8.58
N ILE A 73 12.51 -1.67 8.38
CA ILE A 73 13.24 -0.43 8.65
C ILE A 73 12.76 0.12 9.97
N ILE A 74 13.63 0.21 10.97
CA ILE A 74 13.29 0.71 12.29
C ILE A 74 13.86 2.11 12.46
N GLU A 75 13.00 3.08 12.71
CA GLU A 75 13.36 4.42 13.15
C GLU A 75 13.28 4.47 14.67
N ARG A 76 14.44 4.50 15.31
CA ARG A 76 14.51 4.56 16.77
C ARG A 76 14.40 6.01 17.24
N LEU A 77 13.72 6.22 18.36
CA LEU A 77 13.73 7.45 19.14
C LEU A 77 14.14 7.15 20.59
N PRO A 78 14.78 8.07 21.32
CA PRO A 78 14.97 7.92 22.76
C PRO A 78 13.64 7.71 23.47
N SER A 79 13.64 6.99 24.61
CA SER A 79 12.42 6.77 25.40
C SER A 79 11.74 8.07 25.84
N THR A 80 12.53 9.13 26.03
CA THR A 80 12.12 10.47 26.44
C THR A 80 11.57 11.35 25.32
N ALA A 81 11.61 10.89 24.06
CA ALA A 81 11.09 11.67 22.93
C ALA A 81 9.60 11.99 23.12
N ALA A 82 9.23 13.26 22.98
CA ALA A 82 7.86 13.71 23.20
C ALA A 82 6.89 13.21 22.13
N ASP A 83 7.33 13.16 20.87
CA ASP A 83 6.54 12.77 19.71
C ASP A 83 7.38 11.95 18.71
N TYR A 84 6.81 11.67 17.53
CA TYR A 84 7.41 10.85 16.48
C TYR A 84 7.95 11.64 15.29
N THR A 85 8.02 12.97 15.38
CA THR A 85 8.30 13.88 14.26
C THR A 85 9.65 13.59 13.61
N ASP A 86 10.72 13.42 14.40
CA ASP A 86 12.06 13.17 13.87
C ASP A 86 12.14 11.86 13.08
N ALA A 87 11.48 10.80 13.58
CA ALA A 87 11.38 9.53 12.88
C ALA A 87 10.57 9.67 11.57
N LEU A 88 9.44 10.37 11.59
CA LEU A 88 8.64 10.66 10.39
C LEU A 88 9.42 11.50 9.36
N ILE A 89 10.27 12.42 9.80
CA ILE A 89 11.16 13.19 8.92
C ILE A 89 12.15 12.26 8.21
N ARG A 90 12.78 11.32 8.93
CA ARG A 90 13.72 10.35 8.34
C ARG A 90 13.03 9.43 7.33
N LEU A 91 11.77 9.05 7.58
CA LEU A 91 10.98 8.23 6.66
C LEU A 91 10.64 8.93 5.34
N ASN A 92 10.66 10.26 5.25
CA ASN A 92 10.35 10.99 4.01
C ASN A 92 11.21 10.55 2.81
N ASN A 93 12.46 10.16 3.09
CA ASN A 93 13.45 9.79 2.09
C ASN A 93 13.61 8.28 1.95
N LYS A 94 12.73 7.48 2.57
CA LYS A 94 12.80 6.02 2.57
C LYS A 94 11.63 5.42 1.81
N ARG A 95 11.88 4.27 1.18
CA ARG A 95 10.85 3.45 0.54
C ARG A 95 10.38 2.40 1.55
N PHE A 96 9.10 2.44 1.88
CA PHE A 96 8.41 1.44 2.68
C PHE A 96 6.96 1.29 2.19
N ASN A 97 6.29 0.20 2.59
CA ASN A 97 4.90 -0.10 2.23
C ASN A 97 3.96 0.23 3.39
N TYR A 98 4.25 -0.30 4.57
CA TYR A 98 3.44 -0.15 5.78
C TYR A 98 4.25 0.45 6.91
N LEU A 99 3.66 1.41 7.62
CA LEU A 99 4.16 1.96 8.88
C LEU A 99 3.36 1.39 10.04
N ALA A 100 4.04 0.99 11.13
CA ALA A 100 3.42 0.71 12.42
C ALA A 100 4.23 1.37 13.55
N ILE A 101 3.54 1.75 14.62
CA ILE A 101 4.13 2.37 15.81
C ILE A 101 3.51 1.71 17.04
N PRO A 102 4.08 0.61 17.55
CA PRO A 102 3.51 -0.18 18.66
C PRO A 102 3.18 0.62 19.92
N SER A 103 3.95 1.67 20.20
CA SER A 103 3.80 2.51 21.39
C SER A 103 3.01 3.81 21.14
N ILE A 104 2.23 3.88 20.05
CA ILE A 104 1.53 5.11 19.66
C ILE A 104 0.37 5.44 20.60
N GLY A 105 0.22 6.71 20.95
CA GLY A 105 -0.94 7.23 21.67
C GLY A 105 -2.00 7.80 20.71
N ASP A 106 -3.19 8.10 21.22
CA ASP A 106 -4.33 8.58 20.41
C ASP A 106 -4.01 9.87 19.64
N LYS A 107 -3.33 10.82 20.30
CA LYS A 107 -2.94 12.09 19.70
C LYS A 107 -1.97 11.89 18.53
N GLU A 108 -0.95 11.06 18.73
CA GLU A 108 0.05 10.75 17.72
C GLU A 108 -0.53 9.90 16.59
N THR A 109 -1.56 9.10 16.87
CA THR A 109 -2.32 8.33 15.88
C THR A 109 -2.97 9.23 14.84
N ILE A 110 -3.69 10.27 15.27
CA ILE A 110 -4.31 11.26 14.37
C ILE A 110 -3.26 12.01 13.54
N THR A 111 -2.15 12.38 14.18
CA THR A 111 -1.06 13.11 13.51
C THR A 111 -0.37 12.24 12.46
N THR A 112 -0.11 10.96 12.78
CA THR A 112 0.48 9.98 11.87
C THR A 112 -0.45 9.70 10.69
N ALA A 113 -1.76 9.58 10.92
CA ALA A 113 -2.73 9.41 9.85
C ALA A 113 -2.70 10.61 8.88
N SER A 114 -2.68 11.83 9.43
CA SER A 114 -2.59 13.07 8.63
C SER A 114 -1.29 13.13 7.81
N TRP A 115 -0.18 12.69 8.40
CA TRP A 115 1.10 12.60 7.70
C TRP A 115 1.04 11.61 6.52
N ILE A 116 0.48 10.42 6.71
CA ILE A 116 0.30 9.43 5.63
C ILE A 116 -0.58 9.99 4.50
N LYS A 117 -1.72 10.62 4.82
CA LYS A 117 -2.59 11.27 3.83
C LYS A 117 -1.82 12.30 3.01
N SER A 118 -1.01 13.13 3.66
CA SER A 118 -0.15 14.10 2.98
C SER A 118 0.86 13.43 2.04
N LYS A 119 1.50 12.33 2.46
CA LYS A 119 2.43 11.56 1.60
C LYS A 119 1.73 10.96 0.39
N ARG A 120 0.52 10.42 0.56
CA ARG A 120 -0.29 9.93 -0.58
C ARG A 120 -0.72 11.04 -1.52
N GLY A 121 -1.06 12.22 -0.99
CA GLY A 121 -1.28 13.44 -1.77
C GLY A 121 -0.07 13.81 -2.64
N GLN A 122 1.15 13.62 -2.09
CA GLN A 122 2.44 13.78 -2.77
C GLN A 122 2.85 12.59 -3.66
N LYS A 123 1.91 11.69 -3.98
CA LYS A 123 2.10 10.52 -4.85
C LYS A 123 3.08 9.49 -4.28
N LYS A 124 3.26 9.44 -2.96
CA LYS A 124 3.85 8.28 -2.29
C LYS A 124 2.77 7.22 -2.09
N THR A 125 3.19 5.96 -2.03
CA THR A 125 2.36 4.75 -2.00
C THR A 125 2.38 4.09 -0.61
N VAL A 126 2.70 4.88 0.41
CA VAL A 126 2.81 4.43 1.80
C VAL A 126 1.44 4.28 2.44
N LYS A 127 1.32 3.33 3.37
CA LYS A 127 0.17 3.12 4.25
C LYS A 127 0.64 3.05 5.71
N ALA A 128 -0.29 3.16 6.66
CA ALA A 128 -0.02 2.87 8.06
C ALA A 128 -1.10 1.96 8.65
N VAL A 129 -0.68 1.04 9.51
CA VAL A 129 -1.57 0.30 10.41
C VAL A 129 -1.60 1.05 11.73
N LEU A 130 -2.78 1.54 12.11
CA LEU A 130 -2.97 2.40 13.28
C LEU A 130 -4.09 1.84 14.15
N PRO A 131 -3.94 1.91 15.49
CA PRO A 131 -4.99 1.46 16.40
C PRO A 131 -6.15 2.44 16.42
N ASN A 132 -7.39 1.95 16.32
CA ASN A 132 -8.62 2.73 16.56
C ASN A 132 -8.69 4.09 15.81
N CYS A 133 -8.19 4.12 14.58
CA CYS A 133 -8.05 5.31 13.75
C CYS A 133 -9.08 5.35 12.61
N LYS A 134 -10.26 5.92 12.88
CA LYS A 134 -11.33 6.15 11.87
C LYS A 134 -10.97 7.29 10.91
N ALA A 135 -10.02 7.03 10.02
CA ALA A 135 -9.39 8.06 9.20
C ALA A 135 -10.06 8.32 7.85
N ASP A 136 -11.01 7.49 7.40
CA ASP A 136 -11.70 7.64 6.11
C ASP A 136 -10.73 7.81 4.92
N HIS A 137 -9.75 6.92 4.83
CA HIS A 137 -8.74 6.99 3.77
C HIS A 137 -8.12 5.63 3.45
N GLU A 138 -7.90 5.38 2.15
CA GLU A 138 -7.34 4.13 1.62
C GLU A 138 -5.86 3.89 1.96
N GLY A 139 -5.27 4.80 2.73
CA GLY A 139 -3.88 4.76 3.18
C GLY A 139 -3.75 4.36 4.65
N ILE A 140 -4.86 4.23 5.37
CA ILE A 140 -4.89 3.96 6.80
C ILE A 140 -5.65 2.66 7.00
N ILE A 141 -5.00 1.70 7.64
CA ILE A 141 -5.61 0.46 8.10
C ILE A 141 -5.97 0.69 9.56
N ASN A 142 -7.27 0.77 9.84
CA ASN A 142 -7.81 0.99 11.17
C ASN A 142 -7.94 -0.35 11.90
N PHE A 143 -6.94 -0.73 12.69
CA PHE A 143 -6.99 -1.96 13.46
C PHE A 143 -7.69 -1.72 14.79
N THR A 144 -8.75 -2.46 15.12
CA THR A 144 -9.61 -2.16 16.29
C THR A 144 -9.79 -3.32 17.27
N THR A 145 -9.19 -4.48 17.02
CA THR A 145 -9.28 -5.62 17.95
C THR A 145 -8.55 -5.35 19.26
N GLY A 146 -9.23 -5.63 20.38
CA GLY A 146 -8.68 -5.60 21.73
C GLY A 146 -8.61 -6.99 22.38
N GLY A 147 -8.06 -7.05 23.59
CA GLY A 147 -7.99 -8.29 24.39
C GLY A 147 -7.14 -9.39 23.75
N ILE A 148 -6.12 -9.02 22.95
CA ILE A 148 -5.34 -9.95 22.13
C ILE A 148 -4.37 -10.73 23.01
N ARG A 149 -4.74 -11.97 23.37
CA ARG A 149 -3.94 -12.83 24.25
C ARG A 149 -3.09 -13.82 23.46
N VAL A 150 -1.80 -13.87 23.77
CA VAL A 150 -0.80 -14.79 23.20
C VAL A 150 0.02 -15.37 24.36
N GLY A 151 -0.24 -16.62 24.71
CA GLY A 151 0.25 -17.24 25.93
C GLY A 151 -0.16 -16.44 27.17
N GLU A 152 0.82 -16.04 27.96
CA GLU A 152 0.61 -15.26 29.18
C GLU A 152 0.54 -13.73 28.93
N LYS A 153 0.81 -13.28 27.70
CA LYS A 153 0.85 -11.86 27.36
C LYS A 153 -0.45 -11.41 26.70
N GLU A 154 -0.98 -10.28 27.15
CA GLU A 154 -2.05 -9.56 26.48
C GLU A 154 -1.48 -8.33 25.78
N TYR A 155 -1.61 -8.26 24.47
CA TYR A 155 -1.21 -7.13 23.65
C TYR A 155 -2.36 -6.14 23.53
N THR A 156 -2.03 -4.86 23.63
CA THR A 156 -2.93 -3.80 23.22
C THR A 156 -3.10 -3.78 21.70
N THR A 157 -4.18 -3.16 21.21
CA THR A 157 -4.41 -2.92 19.79
C THR A 157 -3.22 -2.22 19.13
N ALA A 158 -2.62 -1.24 19.82
CA ALA A 158 -1.46 -0.50 19.33
C ALA A 158 -0.24 -1.41 19.15
N GLU A 159 0.09 -2.20 20.17
CA GLU A 159 1.26 -3.08 20.15
C GLU A 159 1.16 -4.12 19.03
N TYR A 160 -0.04 -4.65 18.78
CA TYR A 160 -0.26 -5.67 17.76
C TYR A 160 -0.30 -5.13 16.32
N THR A 161 -0.33 -3.81 16.11
CA THR A 161 -0.29 -3.21 14.75
C THR A 161 0.95 -3.62 13.96
N CYS A 162 2.08 -3.89 14.62
CA CYS A 162 3.32 -4.31 13.97
C CYS A 162 3.20 -5.72 13.34
N ARG A 163 2.49 -6.64 14.00
CA ARG A 163 2.18 -7.98 13.49
C ARG A 163 1.32 -7.87 12.23
N ILE A 164 0.27 -7.05 12.27
CA ILE A 164 -0.62 -6.80 11.12
C ILE A 164 0.15 -6.18 9.96
N ALA A 165 0.98 -5.15 10.22
CA ALA A 165 1.83 -4.54 9.18
C ALA A 165 2.79 -5.54 8.55
N GLY A 166 3.36 -6.44 9.37
CA GLY A 166 4.15 -7.57 8.91
C GLY A 166 3.39 -8.46 7.92
N ILE A 167 2.20 -8.94 8.32
CA ILE A 167 1.34 -9.81 7.49
C ILE A 167 1.07 -9.14 6.14
N LEU A 168 0.56 -7.91 6.17
CA LEU A 168 0.16 -7.20 4.96
C LEU A 168 1.35 -6.94 4.02
N ALA A 169 2.54 -6.72 4.57
CA ALA A 169 3.76 -6.56 3.77
C ALA A 169 4.31 -7.87 3.18
N GLY A 170 4.02 -9.02 3.79
CA GLY A 170 4.50 -10.34 3.33
C GLY A 170 3.53 -11.11 2.44
N LEU A 171 2.27 -10.66 2.31
CA LEU A 171 1.26 -11.37 1.54
C LEU A 171 1.46 -11.23 0.02
N PRO A 172 1.35 -12.33 -0.77
CA PRO A 172 1.34 -12.24 -2.21
C PRO A 172 0.03 -11.65 -2.74
N PHE A 173 0.10 -11.00 -3.90
CA PHE A 173 -1.11 -10.50 -4.60
C PHE A 173 -2.06 -11.59 -5.09
N THR A 174 -1.69 -12.86 -4.98
CA THR A 174 -2.57 -13.99 -5.32
C THR A 174 -3.64 -14.25 -4.26
N ARG A 175 -3.60 -13.58 -3.09
CA ARG A 175 -4.61 -13.72 -2.04
C ARG A 175 -4.88 -12.42 -1.30
N SER A 176 -6.06 -12.32 -0.68
CA SER A 176 -6.41 -11.29 0.30
C SER A 176 -5.86 -11.64 1.69
N SER A 177 -5.81 -10.64 2.57
CA SER A 177 -5.61 -10.84 4.01
C SER A 177 -6.87 -11.33 4.72
N THR A 178 -8.04 -11.27 4.06
CA THR A 178 -9.30 -11.85 4.57
C THR A 178 -9.10 -13.30 4.96
N TYR A 179 -9.57 -13.65 6.16
CA TYR A 179 -9.41 -14.95 6.81
C TYR A 179 -7.96 -15.44 6.91
N TYR A 180 -6.97 -14.55 6.94
CA TYR A 180 -5.62 -14.93 7.33
C TYR A 180 -5.60 -15.35 8.79
N GLU A 181 -5.22 -16.60 9.05
CA GLU A 181 -5.17 -17.22 10.38
C GLU A 181 -3.98 -16.71 11.22
N LEU A 182 -4.23 -16.46 12.50
CA LEU A 182 -3.24 -16.08 13.51
C LEU A 182 -3.22 -17.12 14.62
N ASN A 183 -2.62 -18.28 14.32
CA ASN A 183 -2.54 -19.45 15.21
C ASN A 183 -1.84 -19.21 16.55
N GLU A 184 -1.18 -18.05 16.73
CA GLU A 184 -0.60 -17.65 18.02
C GLU A 184 -1.57 -16.99 18.99
N ILE A 185 -2.74 -16.55 18.53
CA ILE A 185 -3.66 -15.83 19.40
C ILE A 185 -4.57 -16.86 20.06
N ASP A 186 -4.63 -16.84 21.39
CA ASP A 186 -5.46 -17.73 22.18
C ASP A 186 -6.86 -17.15 22.43
N ALA A 187 -6.96 -15.83 22.51
CA ALA A 187 -8.23 -15.13 22.74
C ALA A 187 -8.18 -13.68 22.25
N ILE A 188 -9.36 -13.15 21.91
CA ILE A 188 -9.63 -11.73 21.63
C ILE A 188 -10.89 -11.30 22.36
N THR A 189 -11.10 -9.99 22.50
CA THR A 189 -12.44 -9.47 22.79
C THR A 189 -13.29 -9.57 21.52
N GLU A 190 -14.33 -10.40 21.56
CA GLU A 190 -15.25 -10.56 20.44
C GLU A 190 -16.05 -9.28 20.17
N ILE A 191 -16.24 -8.99 18.90
CA ILE A 191 -17.07 -7.88 18.41
C ILE A 191 -18.45 -8.46 18.11
N GLU A 192 -19.50 -7.81 18.64
CA GLU A 192 -20.89 -8.29 18.52
C GLU A 192 -21.36 -8.35 17.06
N ASP A 193 -21.03 -7.33 16.27
CA ASP A 193 -21.34 -7.27 14.83
C ASP A 193 -20.04 -7.05 14.01
N PRO A 194 -19.37 -8.16 13.61
CA PRO A 194 -18.17 -8.09 12.79
C PRO A 194 -18.41 -7.44 11.41
N ASP A 195 -19.59 -7.63 10.81
CA ASP A 195 -19.91 -7.11 9.48
C ASP A 195 -20.08 -5.58 9.53
N GLU A 196 -20.80 -5.06 10.54
CA GLU A 196 -20.92 -3.62 10.76
C GLU A 196 -19.54 -2.98 11.02
N ALA A 197 -18.67 -3.64 11.79
CA ALA A 197 -17.30 -3.15 12.01
C ALA A 197 -16.50 -3.07 10.70
N VAL A 198 -16.59 -4.09 9.85
CA VAL A 198 -15.95 -4.11 8.53
C VAL A 198 -16.51 -3.02 7.62
N ASP A 199 -17.82 -2.82 7.58
CA ASP A 199 -18.48 -1.76 6.81
C ASP A 199 -18.08 -0.35 7.26
N ASN A 200 -17.78 -0.20 8.56
CA ASN A 200 -17.21 1.01 9.15
C ASN A 200 -15.70 1.20 8.88
N GLY A 201 -15.10 0.34 8.05
CA GLY A 201 -13.69 0.41 7.66
C GLY A 201 -12.74 -0.05 8.77
N GLU A 202 -13.18 -0.95 9.63
CA GLU A 202 -12.36 -1.51 10.71
C GLU A 202 -11.76 -2.85 10.26
N LEU A 203 -10.43 -2.96 10.32
CA LEU A 203 -9.76 -4.24 10.21
C LEU A 203 -9.78 -4.90 11.60
N ILE A 204 -10.49 -6.02 11.69
CA ILE A 204 -10.72 -6.75 12.92
C ILE A 204 -10.23 -8.19 12.81
N LEU A 205 -9.99 -8.80 13.95
CA LEU A 205 -9.89 -10.24 14.11
C LEU A 205 -11.25 -10.79 14.53
N ILE A 206 -11.56 -11.99 14.06
CA ILE A 206 -12.74 -12.77 14.43
C ILE A 206 -12.31 -14.16 14.89
N ASN A 207 -13.15 -14.80 15.70
CA ASN A 207 -12.98 -16.17 16.14
C ASN A 207 -14.08 -17.02 15.47
N ASP A 208 -13.70 -18.01 14.66
CA ASP A 208 -14.66 -18.92 14.02
C ASP A 208 -14.92 -20.21 14.83
N SER A 209 -14.57 -20.20 16.12
CA SER A 209 -14.58 -21.33 17.06
C SER A 209 -13.42 -22.33 16.90
N GLU A 210 -12.60 -22.23 15.84
CA GLU A 210 -11.41 -23.07 15.65
C GLU A 210 -10.13 -22.24 15.70
N VAL A 211 -10.11 -21.10 15.02
CA VAL A 211 -8.93 -20.25 14.86
C VAL A 211 -9.30 -18.77 14.85
N ILE A 212 -8.42 -17.96 15.43
CA ILE A 212 -8.52 -16.50 15.32
C ILE A 212 -7.91 -16.07 13.99
N LYS A 213 -8.67 -15.30 13.21
CA LYS A 213 -8.28 -14.88 11.85
C LYS A 213 -8.68 -13.43 11.58
N ILE A 214 -8.06 -12.80 10.58
CA ILE A 214 -8.51 -11.49 10.08
C ILE A 214 -9.93 -11.64 9.52
N GLY A 215 -10.87 -10.79 9.95
CA GLY A 215 -12.25 -10.77 9.46
C GLY A 215 -12.34 -10.48 7.97
N ARG A 216 -12.02 -9.24 7.57
CA ARG A 216 -11.91 -8.84 6.16
C ARG A 216 -10.74 -7.87 5.93
N GLY A 217 -10.10 -7.97 4.78
CA GLY A 217 -8.97 -7.14 4.37
C GLY A 217 -9.37 -5.74 3.90
N VAL A 218 -9.96 -4.95 4.80
CA VAL A 218 -10.41 -3.58 4.53
C VAL A 218 -9.52 -2.51 5.14
N ASN A 219 -9.47 -1.34 4.50
CA ASN A 219 -8.89 -0.13 5.06
C ASN A 219 -9.97 0.81 5.63
N SER A 220 -9.55 1.95 6.18
CA SER A 220 -10.44 2.88 6.88
C SER A 220 -11.39 3.70 6.00
N LEU A 221 -11.33 3.57 4.66
CA LEU A 221 -12.17 4.36 3.75
C LEU A 221 -13.64 3.93 3.86
N THR A 222 -14.52 4.88 4.12
CA THR A 222 -15.97 4.66 4.12
C THR A 222 -16.67 5.59 3.13
N THR A 223 -16.15 6.80 2.93
CA THR A 223 -16.74 7.80 2.04
C THR A 223 -16.29 7.63 0.59
N LEU A 224 -17.23 7.28 -0.29
CA LEU A 224 -16.99 7.13 -1.73
C LEU A 224 -17.32 8.41 -2.50
N ILE A 225 -16.28 9.18 -2.86
CA ILE A 225 -16.42 10.41 -3.65
C ILE A 225 -15.45 10.42 -4.84
N GLY A 226 -15.94 10.91 -5.98
CA GLY A 226 -15.13 11.17 -7.16
C GLY A 226 -14.68 9.89 -7.84
N VAL A 227 -13.38 9.56 -7.74
CA VAL A 227 -12.78 8.37 -8.38
C VAL A 227 -12.66 7.18 -7.42
N LYS A 228 -13.05 7.33 -6.15
CA LYS A 228 -12.99 6.27 -5.15
C LYS A 228 -14.25 5.40 -5.24
N THR A 229 -14.08 4.16 -5.65
CA THR A 229 -15.12 3.11 -5.68
C THR A 229 -14.99 2.21 -4.45
N GLU A 230 -15.92 1.27 -4.26
CA GLU A 230 -15.85 0.24 -3.22
C GLU A 230 -14.51 -0.52 -3.25
N ASP A 231 -13.95 -0.80 -4.43
CA ASP A 231 -12.63 -1.45 -4.58
C ASP A 231 -11.51 -0.72 -3.81
N PHE A 232 -11.61 0.60 -3.58
CA PHE A 232 -10.61 1.35 -2.83
C PHE A 232 -10.62 1.03 -1.34
N LYS A 233 -11.63 0.33 -0.82
CA LYS A 233 -11.66 -0.18 0.56
C LYS A 233 -10.79 -1.44 0.72
N SER A 234 -10.61 -2.22 -0.35
CA SER A 234 -9.80 -3.45 -0.32
C SER A 234 -8.31 -3.15 -0.20
N ILE A 235 -7.66 -3.74 0.80
CA ILE A 235 -6.21 -3.61 1.00
C ILE A 235 -5.45 -4.18 -0.21
N ARG A 236 -5.89 -5.33 -0.73
CA ARG A 236 -5.23 -6.02 -1.83
C ARG A 236 -5.28 -5.19 -3.11
N ILE A 237 -6.44 -4.62 -3.43
CA ILE A 237 -6.59 -3.69 -4.57
C ILE A 237 -5.63 -2.52 -4.43
N MET A 238 -5.55 -1.93 -3.24
CA MET A 238 -4.67 -0.79 -3.00
C MET A 238 -3.20 -1.14 -3.12
N GLU A 239 -2.78 -2.34 -2.69
CA GLU A 239 -1.42 -2.84 -2.88
C GLU A 239 -1.05 -2.99 -4.37
N VAL A 240 -1.93 -3.62 -5.16
CA VAL A 240 -1.71 -3.76 -6.62
C VAL A 240 -1.65 -2.39 -7.29
N GLN A 241 -2.59 -1.51 -6.95
CA GLN A 241 -2.66 -0.17 -7.53
C GLN A 241 -1.41 0.65 -7.20
N ASP A 242 -0.93 0.58 -5.96
CA ASP A 242 0.26 1.27 -5.50
C ASP A 242 1.54 0.71 -6.18
N LEU A 243 1.65 -0.62 -6.34
CA LEU A 243 2.77 -1.23 -7.08
C LEU A 243 2.80 -0.76 -8.55
N ILE A 244 1.65 -0.76 -9.23
CA ILE A 244 1.54 -0.30 -10.62
C ILE A 244 2.01 1.16 -10.75
N LYS A 245 1.56 2.04 -9.84
CA LYS A 245 1.97 3.45 -9.83
C LYS A 245 3.48 3.60 -9.64
N ASP A 246 4.05 2.88 -8.68
CA ASP A 246 5.49 2.93 -8.42
C ASP A 246 6.31 2.36 -9.57
N ASP A 247 5.87 1.27 -10.18
CA ASP A 247 6.56 0.65 -11.31
C ASP A 247 6.58 1.58 -12.52
N ILE A 248 5.46 2.20 -12.86
CA ILE A 248 5.37 3.17 -13.95
C ILE A 248 6.22 4.41 -13.64
N ARG A 249 6.12 4.98 -12.42
CA ARG A 249 6.88 6.18 -12.05
C ARG A 249 8.38 5.92 -12.08
N THR A 250 8.85 4.84 -11.44
CA THR A 250 10.28 4.54 -11.37
C THR A 250 10.87 4.24 -12.75
N THR A 251 10.13 3.55 -13.63
CA THR A 251 10.56 3.34 -15.02
C THR A 251 10.58 4.67 -15.80
N PHE A 252 9.56 5.53 -15.61
CA PHE A 252 9.52 6.85 -16.25
C PHE A 252 10.71 7.73 -15.83
N ASP A 253 10.97 7.81 -14.52
CA ASP A 253 12.09 8.58 -13.95
C ASP A 253 13.44 8.04 -14.46
N LYS A 254 13.60 6.72 -14.53
CA LYS A 254 14.86 6.08 -14.94
C LYS A 254 15.13 6.25 -16.43
N TYR A 255 14.13 6.22 -17.30
CA TYR A 255 14.37 6.12 -18.76
C TYR A 255 13.91 7.33 -19.58
N TYR A 256 12.97 8.14 -19.10
CA TYR A 256 12.37 9.23 -19.88
C TYR A 256 12.75 10.62 -19.37
N VAL A 257 12.72 10.83 -18.06
CA VAL A 257 12.95 12.16 -17.46
C VAL A 257 14.33 12.70 -17.83
N GLY A 258 14.36 13.84 -18.53
CA GLY A 258 15.58 14.51 -18.99
C GLY A 258 16.34 13.79 -20.12
N LYS A 259 15.88 12.60 -20.55
CA LYS A 259 16.55 11.76 -21.55
C LYS A 259 15.87 11.80 -22.91
N LEU A 260 14.55 12.06 -22.93
CA LEU A 260 13.76 12.13 -24.15
C LEU A 260 13.01 13.46 -24.24
N ILE A 261 12.88 13.96 -25.47
CA ILE A 261 12.05 15.13 -25.75
C ILE A 261 10.57 14.78 -25.58
N ASN A 262 9.77 15.74 -25.12
CA ASN A 262 8.33 15.56 -24.92
C ASN A 262 7.55 15.70 -26.26
N SER A 263 7.81 14.80 -27.21
CA SER A 263 7.01 14.65 -28.43
C SER A 263 5.88 13.64 -28.21
N TYR A 264 4.81 13.75 -28.99
CA TYR A 264 3.71 12.78 -28.94
C TYR A 264 4.19 11.37 -29.25
N ASP A 265 5.08 11.20 -30.24
CA ASP A 265 5.68 9.90 -30.57
C ASP A 265 6.39 9.26 -29.38
N ASN A 266 7.17 10.03 -28.62
CA ASN A 266 7.85 9.52 -27.42
C ASN A 266 6.86 9.18 -26.30
N GLN A 267 5.76 9.94 -26.17
CA GLN A 267 4.67 9.59 -25.26
C GLN A 267 3.98 8.30 -25.68
N VAL A 268 3.70 8.11 -26.97
CA VAL A 268 3.09 6.88 -27.52
C VAL A 268 4.00 5.68 -27.26
N LEU A 269 5.31 5.80 -27.47
CA LEU A 269 6.27 4.74 -27.17
C LEU A 269 6.26 4.36 -25.67
N PHE A 270 6.16 5.34 -24.77
CA PHE A 270 6.00 5.07 -23.34
C PHE A 270 4.68 4.39 -23.02
N ILE A 271 3.57 4.91 -23.56
CA ILE A 271 2.23 4.35 -23.39
C ILE A 271 2.19 2.89 -23.86
N GLN A 272 2.78 2.58 -25.01
CA GLN A 272 2.90 1.21 -25.51
C GLN A 272 3.68 0.31 -24.54
N SER A 273 4.76 0.82 -23.96
CA SER A 273 5.55 0.07 -22.96
C SER A 273 4.74 -0.19 -21.68
N VAL A 274 3.91 0.77 -21.25
CA VAL A 274 2.97 0.58 -20.13
C VAL A 274 1.86 -0.41 -20.49
N ASN A 275 1.38 -0.43 -21.73
CA ASN A 275 0.37 -1.40 -22.17
C ASN A 275 0.94 -2.83 -22.23
N VAL A 276 2.22 -2.99 -22.60
CA VAL A 276 2.93 -4.28 -22.48
C VAL A 276 3.01 -4.71 -21.01
N TYR A 277 3.27 -3.79 -20.09
CA TYR A 277 3.24 -4.07 -18.65
C TYR A 277 1.86 -4.54 -18.19
N TYR A 278 0.79 -3.84 -18.56
CA TYR A 278 -0.58 -4.24 -18.23
C TYR A 278 -0.97 -5.60 -18.80
N ALA A 279 -0.59 -5.91 -20.05
CA ALA A 279 -0.78 -7.23 -20.62
C ALA A 279 -0.06 -8.32 -19.82
N GLY A 280 1.18 -8.04 -19.39
CA GLY A 280 1.94 -8.96 -18.52
C GLY A 280 1.26 -9.19 -17.16
N LEU A 281 0.70 -8.14 -16.54
CA LEU A 281 -0.09 -8.28 -15.31
C LEU A 281 -1.39 -9.06 -15.52
N GLY A 282 -2.05 -8.88 -16.67
CA GLY A 282 -3.22 -9.66 -17.07
C GLY A 282 -2.90 -11.15 -17.23
N GLY A 283 -1.74 -11.49 -17.79
CA GLY A 283 -1.26 -12.87 -17.88
C GLY A 283 -0.92 -13.52 -16.53
N GLN A 284 -0.79 -12.72 -15.46
CA GLN A 284 -0.60 -13.18 -14.08
C GLN A 284 -1.90 -13.10 -13.26
N GLU A 285 -3.04 -12.80 -13.91
CA GLU A 285 -4.36 -12.61 -13.28
C GLU A 285 -4.41 -11.55 -12.18
N ILE A 286 -3.42 -10.65 -12.15
CA ILE A 286 -3.42 -9.48 -11.27
C ILE A 286 -4.41 -8.43 -11.79
N LEU A 287 -4.47 -8.29 -13.13
CA LEU A 287 -5.52 -7.55 -13.83
C LEU A 287 -6.43 -8.54 -14.55
N ASP A 288 -7.70 -8.18 -14.74
CA ASP A 288 -8.67 -9.02 -15.44
C ASP A 288 -8.25 -9.11 -16.91
N PRO A 289 -7.86 -10.29 -17.42
CA PRO A 289 -7.38 -10.44 -18.80
C PRO A 289 -8.48 -10.20 -19.84
N LYS A 290 -9.76 -10.21 -19.44
CA LYS A 290 -10.91 -9.94 -20.32
C LYS A 290 -11.27 -8.45 -20.38
N PHE A 291 -10.64 -7.62 -19.56
CA PHE A 291 -10.84 -6.18 -19.56
C PHE A 291 -9.80 -5.48 -20.45
N ASP A 292 -10.21 -4.41 -21.12
CA ASP A 292 -9.32 -3.56 -21.91
C ASP A 292 -8.41 -2.72 -21.00
N ASN A 293 -7.39 -3.37 -20.43
CA ASN A 293 -6.39 -2.75 -19.56
C ASN A 293 -5.45 -1.88 -20.41
N LEU A 294 -5.70 -0.57 -20.44
CA LEU A 294 -5.03 0.35 -21.35
C LEU A 294 -4.63 1.65 -20.67
N ALA A 295 -3.42 2.10 -20.98
CA ALA A 295 -2.95 3.45 -20.78
C ALA A 295 -3.12 4.26 -22.08
N GLU A 296 -3.45 5.54 -21.92
CA GLU A 296 -3.50 6.52 -22.99
C GLU A 296 -3.21 7.93 -22.48
N VAL A 297 -3.09 8.89 -23.40
CA VAL A 297 -3.02 10.31 -23.02
C VAL A 297 -4.32 10.73 -22.34
N ASN A 298 -4.20 11.38 -21.19
CA ASN A 298 -5.34 11.96 -20.50
C ASN A 298 -5.77 13.26 -21.20
N VAL A 299 -6.60 13.11 -22.23
CA VAL A 299 -7.11 14.21 -23.06
C VAL A 299 -7.71 15.32 -22.20
N LYS A 300 -8.54 14.98 -21.21
CA LYS A 300 -9.19 15.95 -20.32
C LYS A 300 -8.17 16.78 -19.54
N LYS A 301 -7.17 16.15 -18.92
CA LYS A 301 -6.12 16.87 -18.16
C LYS A 301 -5.20 17.68 -19.07
N GLN A 302 -4.84 17.16 -20.24
CA GLN A 302 -3.98 17.87 -21.19
C GLN A 302 -4.68 19.10 -21.77
N ARG A 303 -5.96 18.96 -22.16
CA ARG A 303 -6.80 20.08 -22.62
C ARG A 303 -6.91 21.16 -21.55
N ALA A 304 -7.29 20.78 -20.32
CA ALA A 304 -7.41 21.70 -19.20
C ALA A 304 -6.08 22.43 -18.88
N ALA A 305 -4.93 21.80 -19.10
CA ALA A 305 -3.63 22.44 -18.91
C ALA A 305 -3.37 23.57 -19.93
N TRP A 306 -3.80 23.39 -21.18
CA TRP A 306 -3.73 24.42 -22.23
C TRP A 306 -4.70 25.57 -21.98
N GLU A 307 -5.96 25.25 -21.65
CA GLU A 307 -6.99 26.24 -21.32
C GLU A 307 -6.58 27.11 -20.14
N LYS A 308 -5.95 26.51 -19.12
CA LYS A 308 -5.44 27.24 -17.94
C LYS A 308 -4.43 28.34 -18.27
N ILE A 309 -3.74 28.26 -19.41
CA ILE A 309 -2.79 29.29 -19.85
C ILE A 309 -3.35 30.18 -20.96
N GLY A 310 -4.68 30.14 -21.19
CA GLY A 310 -5.38 31.02 -22.12
C GLY A 310 -5.42 30.52 -23.56
N VAL A 311 -5.10 29.25 -23.83
CA VAL A 311 -5.25 28.67 -25.17
C VAL A 311 -6.68 28.20 -25.37
N ASP A 312 -7.34 28.73 -26.41
CA ASP A 312 -8.66 28.24 -26.84
C ASP A 312 -8.52 26.85 -27.49
N THR A 313 -9.22 25.86 -26.91
CA THR A 313 -9.23 24.48 -27.39
C THR A 313 -10.60 24.04 -27.92
N SER A 314 -11.55 24.97 -28.10
CA SER A 314 -12.91 24.67 -28.57
C SER A 314 -12.91 23.89 -29.89
N ASP A 315 -12.03 24.27 -30.83
CA ASP A 315 -11.85 23.61 -32.13
C ASP A 315 -10.82 22.45 -32.11
N TRP A 316 -10.52 21.88 -30.94
CA TRP A 316 -9.62 20.73 -30.83
C TRP A 316 -10.44 19.46 -30.63
N ASP A 317 -10.25 18.50 -31.54
CA ASP A 317 -10.65 17.11 -31.30
C ASP A 317 -9.62 16.42 -30.39
N ASP A 318 -9.94 15.18 -29.99
CA ASP A 318 -9.10 14.44 -29.05
C ASP A 318 -7.72 14.11 -29.64
N GLN A 319 -7.64 13.85 -30.95
CA GLN A 319 -6.36 13.56 -31.61
C GLN A 319 -5.45 14.79 -31.60
N LYS A 320 -5.99 15.95 -31.92
CA LYS A 320 -5.28 17.24 -31.86
C LYS A 320 -4.84 17.56 -30.44
N VAL A 321 -5.67 17.27 -29.42
CA VAL A 321 -5.23 17.40 -28.02
C VAL A 321 -4.05 16.47 -27.75
N LYS A 322 -4.11 15.20 -28.16
CA LYS A 322 -3.05 14.20 -27.95
C LYS A 322 -1.70 14.64 -28.55
N GLU A 323 -1.73 15.14 -29.77
CA GLU A 323 -0.54 15.61 -30.50
C GLU A 323 0.03 16.94 -29.96
N ARG A 324 -0.79 17.75 -29.29
CA ARG A 324 -0.39 19.01 -28.65
C ARG A 324 0.16 18.78 -27.25
N THR A 325 1.37 18.22 -27.17
CA THR A 325 2.05 17.95 -25.89
C THR A 325 2.21 19.21 -25.04
N PHE A 326 1.98 19.12 -23.72
CA PHE A 326 1.99 20.30 -22.85
C PHE A 326 3.36 20.55 -22.22
N LYS A 327 4.17 21.41 -22.85
CA LYS A 327 5.47 21.85 -22.32
C LYS A 327 6.34 20.65 -21.92
N ARG A 328 6.71 20.53 -20.63
CA ARG A 328 7.50 19.41 -20.08
C ARG A 328 6.63 18.34 -19.38
N ASN A 329 5.32 18.53 -19.32
CA ASN A 329 4.43 17.62 -18.61
C ASN A 329 3.90 16.55 -19.57
N VAL A 330 3.77 15.34 -19.03
CA VAL A 330 3.12 14.21 -19.68
C VAL A 330 1.88 13.86 -18.86
N PHE A 331 0.70 13.86 -19.49
CA PHE A 331 -0.56 13.56 -18.82
C PHE A 331 -1.10 12.23 -19.34
N LEU A 332 -1.02 11.17 -18.52
CA LEU A 332 -1.57 9.86 -18.86
C LEU A 332 -2.78 9.50 -17.98
N ALA A 333 -3.62 8.63 -18.51
CA ALA A 333 -4.67 7.93 -17.81
C ALA A 333 -4.47 6.43 -18.03
N GLY A 334 -4.65 5.63 -16.98
CA GLY A 334 -4.74 4.18 -17.07
C GLY A 334 -6.14 3.75 -16.70
N LYS A 335 -6.76 2.91 -17.53
CA LYS A 335 -8.01 2.22 -17.24
C LYS A 335 -7.66 0.75 -17.08
N VAL A 336 -7.73 0.26 -15.84
CA VAL A 336 -7.40 -1.14 -15.50
C VAL A 336 -8.50 -1.71 -14.62
N LYS A 337 -8.70 -3.02 -14.70
CA LYS A 337 -9.56 -3.76 -13.77
C LYS A 337 -8.68 -4.71 -12.98
N ILE A 338 -8.43 -4.38 -11.71
CA ILE A 338 -7.67 -5.25 -10.81
C ILE A 338 -8.64 -6.37 -10.38
N VAL A 339 -8.23 -7.63 -10.54
CA VAL A 339 -9.00 -8.78 -10.02
C VAL A 339 -8.84 -8.77 -8.51
N ASP A 340 -9.92 -8.85 -7.73
CA ASP A 340 -9.83 -9.04 -6.27
C ASP A 340 -9.97 -10.51 -5.86
N ALA A 341 -9.75 -10.81 -4.58
CA ALA A 341 -10.03 -12.12 -4.03
C ALA A 341 -11.54 -12.40 -3.99
N MET A 342 -11.92 -13.68 -4.12
CA MET A 342 -13.28 -14.12 -3.79
C MET A 342 -13.44 -14.13 -2.27
N GLU A 343 -14.38 -13.36 -1.75
CA GLU A 343 -14.64 -13.24 -0.30
C GLU A 343 -16.09 -13.60 0.07
N ASP A 344 -17.03 -13.47 -0.87
CA ASP A 344 -18.45 -13.72 -0.66
C ASP A 344 -18.96 -14.80 -1.64
N LEU A 345 -19.85 -15.67 -1.15
CA LEU A 345 -20.54 -16.68 -1.95
C LEU A 345 -22.04 -16.59 -1.68
N ASP A 346 -22.80 -16.22 -2.70
CA ASP A 346 -24.25 -16.34 -2.74
C ASP A 346 -24.61 -17.44 -3.75
N LEU A 347 -25.32 -18.48 -3.29
CA LEU A 347 -25.66 -19.65 -4.09
C LEU A 347 -27.13 -20.02 -3.90
N ASP A 348 -27.94 -19.62 -4.87
CA ASP A 348 -29.34 -20.06 -4.97
C ASP A 348 -29.41 -21.49 -5.51
N ILE A 349 -29.92 -22.41 -4.70
CA ILE A 349 -30.24 -23.77 -5.12
C ILE A 349 -31.75 -23.86 -5.34
N THR A 350 -32.17 -24.01 -6.60
CA THR A 350 -33.56 -24.28 -6.98
C THR A 350 -33.73 -25.74 -7.40
N ILE A 351 -34.87 -26.35 -7.05
CA ILE A 351 -35.23 -27.75 -7.35
C ILE A 351 -36.23 -27.81 -8.50
#